data_AF-A0A524IBC6-F1
#
_entry.id   AF-A0A524IBC6-F1
#
_cell.length_a   1.000
_cell.length_b   1.000
_cell.length_c   1.000
_cell.angle_alpha   90.00
_cell.angle_beta   90.00
_cell.angle_gamma   90.00
#
_symmetry.space_group_name_H-M   'P 1'
#
loop_
_entity.id
_entity.type
_entity.pdbx_description
1 polymer ?
#
loop_
_entity_poly.entity_id
_entity_poly.type
_entity_poly.pdbx_seq_one_letter_code
_entity_poly.pdbx_strand_id
1 'polypeptide(L)'
;MVLTDGDVINAIKKLGEHYRKNISNKYIRKGFNTMQIDLHAWELIDDLAKETTFFGDYRFDELYERILAMAEFVSKAKKQLLPNIRTLVVSASDSAISRSGSLTANEKLLRDIAVSNFPANLAILADLVNDLYVKVVEYDRKTHGPSEAAYNRMQELSRIGELLV
;
A
#
# COMPACT_ATOMS: atom_id res chain seq x y z
N MET A 1 -0.09 -7.63 23.13
CA MET A 1 1.23 -7.11 23.56
C MET A 1 1.58 -5.94 22.67
N VAL A 2 2.20 -4.91 23.23
CA VAL A 2 2.43 -3.61 22.57
C VAL A 2 3.58 -3.67 21.57
N LEU A 3 3.43 -3.05 20.40
CA LEU A 3 4.47 -2.95 19.37
C LEU A 3 5.45 -1.81 19.71
N THR A 4 6.57 -2.12 20.38
CA THR A 4 7.57 -1.12 20.79
C THR A 4 8.84 -1.13 19.93
N ASP A 5 8.92 -2.00 18.93
CA ASP A 5 10.13 -2.14 18.11
C ASP A 5 10.32 -0.93 17.18
N GLY A 6 11.43 -0.22 17.37
CA GLY A 6 11.75 0.98 16.63
C GLY A 6 11.94 0.74 15.13
N ASP A 7 12.42 -0.44 14.72
CA ASP A 7 12.64 -0.75 13.31
C ASP A 7 11.32 -1.02 12.59
N VAL A 8 10.40 -1.76 13.22
CA VAL A 8 9.04 -1.95 12.69
C VAL A 8 8.31 -0.60 12.58
N ILE A 9 8.37 0.23 13.62
CA ILE A 9 7.74 1.57 13.60
C ILE A 9 8.29 2.42 12.45
N ASN A 10 9.61 2.42 12.26
CA ASN A 10 10.25 3.16 11.17
C ASN A 10 9.86 2.60 9.79
N ALA A 11 9.73 1.28 9.65
CA ALA A 11 9.28 0.65 8.41
C ALA A 11 7.82 1.04 8.08
N ILE A 12 6.91 1.01 9.05
CA ILE A 12 5.52 1.47 8.90
C ILE A 12 5.49 2.93 8.42
N LYS A 13 6.26 3.82 9.07
CA LYS A 13 6.32 5.24 8.71
C LYS A 13 6.81 5.44 7.27
N LYS A 14 7.92 4.80 6.90
CA LYS A 14 8.49 4.89 5.54
C LYS A 14 7.50 4.40 4.48
N LEU A 15 6.87 3.25 4.74
CA LEU A 15 5.85 2.67 3.86
C LEU A 15 4.66 3.62 3.69
N GLY A 16 4.09 4.10 4.80
CA GLY A 16 2.96 5.02 4.77
C GLY A 16 3.29 6.32 4.04
N GLU A 17 4.46 6.91 4.31
CA GLU A 17 4.92 8.12 3.62
C GLU A 17 5.04 7.91 2.11
N HIS A 18 5.67 6.81 1.69
CA HIS A 18 5.82 6.46 0.28
C HIS A 18 4.46 6.24 -0.38
N TYR A 19 3.56 5.49 0.26
CA TYR A 19 2.21 5.26 -0.23
C TYR A 19 1.46 6.58 -0.44
N ARG A 20 1.42 7.47 0.56
CA ARG A 20 0.69 8.75 0.47
C ARG A 20 1.27 9.68 -0.59
N LYS A 21 2.60 9.79 -0.69
CA LYS A 21 3.27 10.73 -1.60
C LYS A 21 3.32 10.23 -3.05
N ASN A 22 3.62 8.95 -3.24
CA ASN A 22 4.04 8.42 -4.54
C ASN A 22 2.99 7.51 -5.20
N ILE A 23 2.07 6.94 -4.41
CA ILE A 23 1.07 5.97 -4.88
C ILE A 23 -0.33 6.60 -4.87
N SER A 24 -0.83 6.98 -3.69
CA SER A 24 -2.18 7.57 -3.51
C SER A 24 -2.22 9.09 -3.75
N ASN A 25 -1.48 9.57 -4.74
CA ASN A 25 -1.53 10.98 -5.13
C ASN A 25 -2.79 11.30 -5.95
N LYS A 26 -3.13 12.59 -6.07
CA LYS A 26 -4.38 13.06 -6.73
C LYS A 26 -4.54 12.63 -8.19
N TYR A 27 -3.44 12.31 -8.89
CA TYR A 27 -3.46 11.91 -10.29
C TYR A 27 -3.72 10.41 -10.45
N ILE A 28 -3.08 9.60 -9.61
CA ILE A 28 -3.16 8.13 -9.69
C ILE A 28 -4.41 7.59 -8.98
N ARG A 29 -4.86 8.24 -7.89
CA ARG A 29 -5.98 7.78 -7.06
C ARG A 29 -7.27 7.51 -7.84
N LYS A 30 -7.52 8.24 -8.94
CA LYS A 30 -8.67 7.99 -9.82
C LYS A 30 -8.62 6.62 -10.49
N GLY A 31 -7.43 6.12 -10.80
CA GLY A 31 -7.24 4.79 -11.36
C GLY A 31 -7.63 3.67 -10.37
N PHE A 32 -7.59 3.94 -9.06
CA PHE A 32 -7.91 2.94 -8.05
C PHE A 32 -9.37 2.48 -8.08
N ASN A 33 -10.29 3.33 -8.57
CA ASN A 33 -11.71 2.98 -8.74
C ASN A 33 -11.93 1.81 -9.71
N THR A 34 -10.94 1.50 -10.54
CA THR A 34 -11.00 0.36 -11.47
C THR A 34 -10.55 -0.95 -10.84
N MET A 35 -9.90 -0.87 -9.67
CA MET A 35 -9.41 -2.04 -8.96
C MET A 35 -10.53 -2.65 -8.14
N GLN A 36 -10.62 -3.97 -8.16
CA GLN A 36 -11.57 -4.73 -7.35
C GLN A 36 -11.02 -4.90 -5.92
N ILE A 37 -11.08 -3.83 -5.12
CA ILE A 37 -10.70 -3.80 -3.71
C ILE A 37 -11.94 -3.44 -2.91
N ASP A 38 -12.31 -4.29 -1.96
CA ASP A 38 -13.45 -4.04 -1.07
C ASP A 38 -13.14 -2.92 -0.06
N LEU A 39 -14.20 -2.42 0.58
CA LEU A 39 -14.09 -1.29 1.51
C LEU A 39 -13.22 -1.63 2.73
N HIS A 40 -13.29 -2.86 3.23
CA HIS A 40 -12.53 -3.26 4.40
C HIS A 40 -11.03 -3.29 4.12
N ALA A 41 -10.63 -3.84 2.96
CA ALA A 41 -9.25 -3.79 2.50
C ALA A 41 -8.72 -2.36 2.36
N TRP A 42 -9.56 -1.42 1.87
CA TRP A 42 -9.18 0.00 1.83
C TRP A 42 -8.97 0.60 3.21
N GLU A 43 -9.82 0.29 4.18
CA GLU A 43 -9.67 0.74 5.56
C GLU A 43 -8.35 0.24 6.17
N LEU A 44 -8.03 -1.04 5.97
CA LEU A 44 -6.77 -1.64 6.43
C LEU A 44 -5.53 -0.97 5.80
N ILE A 45 -5.58 -0.69 4.49
CA ILE A 45 -4.53 0.02 3.74
C ILE A 45 -4.35 1.44 4.30
N ASP A 46 -5.45 2.18 4.47
CA ASP A 46 -5.41 3.54 4.98
C ASP A 46 -4.92 3.59 6.42
N ASP A 47 -5.31 2.62 7.26
CA ASP A 47 -4.85 2.52 8.64
C ASP A 47 -3.36 2.18 8.76
N LEU A 48 -2.84 1.33 7.86
CA LEU A 48 -1.39 1.10 7.76
C LEU A 48 -0.65 2.35 7.29
N ALA A 49 -1.23 3.07 6.36
CA ALA A 49 -0.65 4.26 5.76
C ALA A 49 -0.88 5.53 6.60
N LYS A 50 -1.51 5.49 7.77
CA LYS A 50 -1.64 6.65 8.66
C LYS A 50 -0.39 6.87 9.50
N GLU A 51 -0.12 8.13 9.81
CA GLU A 51 1.06 8.56 10.59
C GLU A 51 0.83 8.49 12.11
N THR A 52 -0.46 8.48 12.51
CA THR A 52 -0.92 8.60 13.90
C THR A 52 -1.27 7.26 14.54
N THR A 53 -0.83 6.17 13.94
CA THR A 53 -1.15 4.84 14.40
C THR A 53 -0.54 4.65 15.79
N PHE A 54 -1.37 4.71 16.84
CA PHE A 54 -0.92 4.56 18.23
C PHE A 54 -0.23 3.21 18.37
N PHE A 55 1.11 3.21 18.38
CA PHE A 55 1.94 2.01 18.46
C PHE A 55 1.76 1.24 19.79
N GLY A 56 0.91 1.75 20.68
CA GLY A 56 0.54 1.23 21.99
C GLY A 56 -0.38 -0.01 22.01
N ASP A 57 -1.21 -0.23 20.98
CA ASP A 57 -2.28 -1.27 21.03
C ASP A 57 -2.26 -2.29 19.89
N TYR A 58 -1.21 -2.30 19.05
CA TYR A 58 -1.18 -3.21 17.90
C TYR A 58 -1.08 -4.67 18.32
N ARG A 59 -2.14 -5.43 18.04
CA ARG A 59 -2.04 -6.87 17.96
C ARG A 59 -1.30 -7.24 16.68
N PHE A 60 -0.37 -8.19 16.77
CA PHE A 60 0.36 -8.70 15.61
C PHE A 60 -0.60 -9.17 14.51
N ASP A 61 -1.70 -9.83 14.88
CA ASP A 61 -2.75 -10.26 13.96
C ASP A 61 -3.26 -9.10 13.08
N GLU A 62 -3.62 -7.98 13.69
CA GLU A 62 -4.14 -6.80 12.97
C GLU A 62 -3.08 -6.16 12.06
N LEU A 63 -1.81 -6.16 12.49
CA LEU A 63 -0.72 -5.65 11.67
C LEU A 63 -0.48 -6.56 10.46
N TYR A 64 -0.57 -7.88 10.63
CA TYR A 64 -0.45 -8.84 9.54
C TYR A 64 -1.60 -8.73 8.53
N GLU A 65 -2.84 -8.55 8.99
CA GLU A 65 -4.00 -8.29 8.10
C GLU A 65 -3.79 -7.05 7.23
N ARG A 66 -3.24 -5.99 7.82
CA ARG A 66 -2.93 -4.75 7.10
C ARG A 66 -1.80 -4.90 6.10
N ILE A 67 -0.74 -5.61 6.46
CA ILE A 67 0.37 -5.93 5.55
C ILE A 67 -0.16 -6.75 4.37
N LEU A 68 -1.00 -7.74 4.64
CA LEU A 68 -1.64 -8.57 3.61
C LEU A 68 -2.50 -7.72 2.67
N ALA A 69 -3.38 -6.86 3.21
CA ALA A 69 -4.20 -5.97 2.39
C ALA A 69 -3.35 -5.06 1.47
N MET A 70 -2.22 -4.55 1.98
CA MET A 70 -1.29 -3.75 1.17
C MET A 70 -0.57 -4.60 0.09
N ALA A 71 -0.19 -5.84 0.40
CA ALA A 71 0.41 -6.75 -0.58
C ALA A 71 -0.59 -7.13 -1.70
N GLU A 72 -1.85 -7.38 -1.34
CA GLU A 72 -2.92 -7.60 -2.31
C GLU A 72 -3.18 -6.37 -3.18
N PHE A 73 -3.17 -5.18 -2.59
CA PHE A 73 -3.23 -3.92 -3.33
C PHE A 73 -2.09 -3.85 -4.36
N VAL A 74 -0.84 -4.14 -3.98
CA VAL A 74 0.30 -4.14 -4.90
C VAL A 74 0.06 -5.12 -6.06
N SER A 75 -0.37 -6.35 -5.76
CA SER A 75 -0.64 -7.37 -6.79
C SER A 75 -1.76 -6.94 -7.75
N LYS A 76 -2.86 -6.40 -7.21
CA LYS A 76 -3.99 -5.89 -8.01
C LYS A 76 -3.58 -4.67 -8.84
N ALA A 77 -2.80 -3.75 -8.27
CA ALA A 77 -2.28 -2.61 -8.99
C ALA A 77 -1.36 -3.03 -10.15
N LYS A 78 -0.48 -4.02 -9.96
CA LYS A 78 0.36 -4.57 -11.04
C LYS A 78 -0.48 -5.21 -12.16
N LYS A 79 -1.54 -5.95 -11.81
CA LYS A 79 -2.34 -6.74 -12.78
C LYS A 79 -3.43 -5.93 -13.49
N GLN A 80 -4.10 -5.03 -12.77
CA GLN A 80 -5.32 -4.35 -13.24
C GLN A 80 -5.04 -2.90 -13.64
N LEU A 81 -4.27 -2.17 -12.83
CA LEU A 81 -4.04 -0.74 -13.03
C LEU A 81 -2.85 -0.49 -13.95
N LEU A 82 -1.68 -1.07 -13.67
CA LEU A 82 -0.43 -0.78 -14.36
C LEU A 82 -0.52 -0.95 -15.90
N PRO A 83 -1.14 -2.00 -16.46
CA PRO A 83 -1.24 -2.15 -17.92
C PRO A 83 -2.07 -1.05 -18.59
N ASN A 84 -3.02 -0.48 -17.85
CA ASN A 84 -4.01 0.46 -18.35
C ASN A 84 -3.88 1.86 -17.73
N ILE A 85 -2.83 2.12 -16.96
CA ILE A 85 -2.80 3.31 -16.09
C ILE A 85 -2.87 4.61 -16.89
N ARG A 86 -2.22 4.65 -18.06
CA ARG A 86 -2.25 5.82 -18.94
C ARG A 86 -3.67 6.06 -19.46
N THR A 87 -4.38 5.03 -19.92
CA THR A 87 -5.74 5.19 -20.45
C THR A 87 -6.71 5.53 -19.33
N LEU A 88 -6.66 4.82 -18.20
CA LEU A 88 -7.57 5.02 -17.06
C LEU A 88 -7.41 6.40 -16.41
N VAL A 89 -6.17 6.84 -16.18
CA VAL A 89 -5.90 8.13 -15.52
C VAL A 89 -6.19 9.30 -16.46
N VAL A 90 -5.89 9.18 -17.75
CA VAL A 90 -6.22 10.23 -18.74
C VAL A 90 -7.72 10.31 -18.95
N SER A 91 -8.40 9.19 -19.22
CA SER A 91 -9.85 9.17 -19.43
C SER A 91 -10.65 9.62 -18.21
N ALA A 92 -10.27 9.21 -16.98
CA ALA A 92 -10.90 9.67 -15.74
C ALA A 92 -10.59 11.14 -15.39
N SER A 93 -9.52 11.70 -15.96
CA SER A 93 -9.25 13.12 -15.87
C SER A 93 -10.17 13.88 -16.80
N ASP A 94 -10.26 13.50 -18.08
CA ASP A 94 -10.98 14.26 -19.10
C ASP A 94 -12.51 14.16 -18.95
N SER A 95 -13.05 13.05 -18.43
CA SER A 95 -14.49 12.86 -18.17
C SER A 95 -15.02 13.60 -16.93
N ALA A 96 -14.17 13.89 -15.94
CA ALA A 96 -14.55 14.72 -14.79
C ALA A 96 -14.60 16.23 -15.12
N ILE A 97 -14.13 16.61 -16.32
CA ILE A 97 -13.87 18.00 -16.72
C ILE A 97 -14.98 18.59 -17.62
N SER A 98 -16.10 17.91 -17.79
CA SER A 98 -17.26 18.54 -18.47
C SER A 98 -18.00 19.57 -17.61
N ARG A 99 -17.57 19.84 -16.36
CA ARG A 99 -18.25 20.82 -15.47
C ARG A 99 -17.35 21.87 -14.78
N SER A 100 -16.03 21.76 -14.82
CA SER A 100 -15.14 22.81 -14.28
C SER A 100 -13.69 22.65 -14.79
N GLY A 101 -13.37 23.28 -15.93
CA GLY A 101 -12.02 23.60 -16.38
C GLY A 101 -11.09 22.45 -16.77
N SER A 102 -10.66 22.40 -18.05
CA SER A 102 -9.50 21.60 -18.52
C SER A 102 -8.36 21.67 -17.52
N LEU A 103 -7.74 20.52 -17.17
CA LEU A 103 -6.44 20.51 -16.49
C LEU A 103 -5.52 21.50 -17.19
N THR A 104 -4.81 22.30 -16.39
CA THR A 104 -3.79 23.21 -16.92
C THR A 104 -2.67 22.40 -17.60
N ALA A 105 -1.89 23.02 -18.49
CA ALA A 105 -0.75 22.35 -19.12
C ALA A 105 0.23 21.78 -18.07
N ASN A 106 0.43 22.50 -16.97
CA ASN A 106 1.26 22.05 -15.85
C ASN A 106 0.69 20.82 -15.14
N GLU A 107 -0.63 20.76 -14.91
CA GLU A 107 -1.23 19.59 -14.27
C GLU A 107 -1.24 18.35 -15.18
N LYS A 108 -1.38 18.53 -16.49
CA LYS A 108 -1.21 17.44 -17.47
C LYS A 108 0.21 16.90 -17.42
N LEU A 109 1.22 17.77 -17.38
CA LEU A 109 2.62 17.37 -17.24
C LEU A 109 2.86 16.61 -15.93
N LEU A 110 2.38 17.12 -14.79
CA LEU A 110 2.53 16.46 -13.49
C LEU A 110 1.85 15.09 -13.45
N ARG A 111 0.67 14.97 -14.06
CA ARG A 111 -0.03 13.69 -14.22
C ARG A 111 0.78 12.71 -15.04
N ASP A 112 1.30 13.15 -16.19
CA ASP A 112 2.07 12.28 -17.09
C ASP A 112 3.38 11.82 -16.44
N ILE A 113 4.05 12.67 -15.65
CA ILE A 113 5.20 12.30 -14.81
C ILE A 113 4.78 11.27 -13.74
N ALA A 114 3.66 11.50 -13.04
CA ALA A 114 3.17 10.57 -12.03
C ALA A 114 2.85 9.18 -12.61
N VAL A 115 2.22 9.15 -13.79
CA VAL A 115 1.91 7.92 -14.52
C VAL A 115 3.19 7.22 -14.97
N SER A 116 4.18 7.96 -15.48
CA SER A 116 5.47 7.41 -15.90
C SER A 116 6.27 6.83 -14.73
N ASN A 117 6.19 7.43 -13.55
CA ASN A 117 6.93 6.99 -12.36
C ASN A 117 6.19 5.90 -11.58
N PHE A 118 4.91 5.68 -11.85
CA PHE A 118 4.08 4.71 -11.13
C PHE A 118 4.66 3.28 -11.08
N PRO A 119 5.22 2.69 -12.16
CA PRO A 119 5.79 1.34 -12.10
C PRO A 119 6.94 1.24 -11.09
N ALA A 120 7.87 2.21 -11.12
CA ALA A 120 9.00 2.26 -10.19
C ALA A 120 8.53 2.50 -8.75
N ASN A 121 7.58 3.42 -8.55
CA ASN A 121 7.00 3.68 -7.24
C ASN A 121 6.29 2.44 -6.68
N LEU A 122 5.59 1.68 -7.53
CA LEU A 122 4.90 0.46 -7.13
C LEU A 122 5.88 -0.66 -6.74
N ALA A 123 7.02 -0.77 -7.46
CA ALA A 123 8.10 -1.68 -7.08
C ALA A 123 8.69 -1.32 -5.71
N ILE A 124 8.99 -0.03 -5.49
CA ILE A 124 9.46 0.46 -4.17
C ILE A 124 8.43 0.16 -3.07
N LEU A 125 7.13 0.34 -3.35
CA LEU A 125 6.10 -0.02 -2.38
C LEU A 125 6.14 -1.53 -2.07
N ALA A 126 6.30 -2.38 -3.07
CA ALA A 126 6.40 -3.83 -2.87
C ALA A 126 7.58 -4.20 -1.96
N ASP A 127 8.74 -3.59 -2.19
CA ASP A 127 9.93 -3.80 -1.37
C ASP A 127 9.71 -3.34 0.08
N LEU A 128 9.08 -2.18 0.28
CA LEU A 128 8.75 -1.66 1.61
C LEU A 128 7.75 -2.55 2.37
N VAL A 129 6.76 -3.11 1.67
CA VAL A 129 5.81 -4.08 2.26
C VAL A 129 6.54 -5.34 2.68
N ASN A 130 7.45 -5.85 1.85
CA ASN A 130 8.26 -7.02 2.19
C ASN A 130 9.20 -6.75 3.38
N ASP A 131 9.90 -5.62 3.39
CA ASP A 131 10.77 -5.21 4.50
C ASP A 131 9.98 -5.12 5.81
N LEU A 132 8.80 -4.49 5.78
CA LEU A 132 7.91 -4.45 6.95
C LEU A 132 7.50 -5.85 7.41
N TYR A 133 7.07 -6.72 6.49
CA TYR A 133 6.68 -8.09 6.82
C TYR A 133 7.80 -8.86 7.52
N VAL A 134 9.01 -8.84 6.95
CA VAL A 134 10.17 -9.54 7.54
C VAL A 134 10.47 -9.02 8.94
N LYS A 135 10.48 -7.69 9.13
CA LYS A 135 10.71 -7.09 10.46
C LYS A 135 9.65 -7.47 11.48
N VAL A 136 8.38 -7.51 11.07
CA VAL A 136 7.28 -7.91 11.96
C VAL A 136 7.39 -9.38 12.35
N VAL A 137 7.72 -10.27 11.42
CA VAL A 137 7.96 -11.69 11.70
C VAL A 137 9.13 -11.88 12.67
N GLU A 138 10.24 -11.17 12.46
CA GLU A 138 11.38 -11.21 13.38
C GLU A 138 11.00 -10.72 14.78
N TYR A 139 10.23 -9.64 14.87
CA TYR A 139 9.80 -9.09 16.15
C TYR A 139 8.81 -10.00 16.88
N ASP A 140 7.85 -10.57 16.15
CA ASP A 140 6.86 -11.53 16.67
C ASP A 140 7.55 -12.79 17.22
N ARG A 141 8.53 -13.33 16.48
CA ARG A 141 9.35 -14.47 16.92
C ARG A 141 10.15 -14.17 18.18
N LYS A 142 10.76 -12.99 18.27
CA LYS A 142 11.49 -12.57 19.48
C LYS A 142 10.58 -12.41 20.68
N THR A 143 9.33 -12.02 20.42
CA THR A 143 8.34 -11.68 21.44
C THR A 143 7.64 -12.91 22.02
N HIS A 144 7.11 -13.79 21.17
CA HIS A 144 6.29 -14.93 21.58
C HIS A 144 7.02 -16.28 21.45
N GLY A 145 8.25 -16.28 20.94
CA GLY A 145 8.97 -17.49 20.59
C GLY A 145 8.48 -18.12 19.27
N PRO A 146 9.22 -19.10 18.72
CA PRO A 146 8.98 -19.60 17.36
C PRO A 146 7.64 -20.32 17.14
N SER A 147 7.06 -20.96 18.17
CA SER A 147 5.84 -21.76 18.04
C SER A 147 4.54 -20.99 18.33
N GLU A 148 4.59 -19.93 19.14
CA GLU A 148 3.40 -19.15 19.53
C GLU A 148 3.22 -17.86 18.72
N ALA A 149 4.17 -17.55 17.83
CA ALA A 149 4.13 -16.38 16.98
C ALA A 149 2.87 -16.36 16.11
N ALA A 150 2.25 -15.19 16.01
CA ALA A 150 1.00 -14.98 15.31
C ALA A 150 1.08 -15.31 13.82
N TYR A 151 2.24 -15.10 13.18
CA TYR A 151 2.40 -15.43 11.76
C TYR A 151 2.14 -16.91 11.42
N ASN A 152 2.38 -17.84 12.37
CA ASN A 152 2.11 -19.27 12.16
C ASN A 152 0.62 -19.59 12.07
N ARG A 153 -0.24 -18.72 12.59
CA ARG A 153 -1.69 -18.91 12.64
C ARG A 153 -2.41 -18.40 11.38
N MET A 154 -1.74 -17.60 10.55
CA MET A 154 -2.29 -17.02 9.33
C MET A 154 -1.66 -17.65 8.10
N GLN A 155 -2.36 -18.60 7.49
CA GLN A 155 -1.86 -19.32 6.31
C GLN A 155 -1.68 -18.39 5.10
N GLU A 156 -2.46 -17.32 5.05
CA GLU A 156 -2.48 -16.31 4.00
C GLU A 156 -1.14 -15.57 3.88
N LEU A 157 -0.38 -15.45 4.97
CA LEU A 157 0.93 -14.79 4.98
C LEU A 157 1.99 -15.53 4.15
N SER A 158 1.81 -16.84 3.94
CA SER A 158 2.70 -17.62 3.07
C SER A 158 2.71 -17.10 1.63
N ARG A 159 1.65 -16.40 1.21
CA ARG A 159 1.47 -15.89 -0.16
C ARG A 159 2.05 -14.50 -0.37
N ILE A 160 2.52 -13.82 0.68
CA ILE A 160 3.06 -12.45 0.56
C ILE A 160 4.20 -12.40 -0.46
N GLY A 161 5.11 -13.38 -0.45
CA GLY A 161 6.20 -13.46 -1.43
C GLY A 161 5.67 -13.51 -2.87
N GLU A 162 4.61 -14.27 -3.13
CA GLU A 162 3.99 -14.37 -4.46
C GLU A 162 3.25 -13.09 -4.87
N LEU A 163 2.67 -12.38 -3.91
CA LEU A 163 1.91 -11.14 -4.15
C LEU A 163 2.82 -9.96 -4.51
N LEU A 164 4.06 -9.96 -4.01
CA LEU A 164 5.00 -8.85 -4.14
C LEU A 164 5.98 -8.98 -5.31
N VAL A 165 6.10 -10.16 -5.93
CA VAL A 165 6.86 -10.40 -7.17
C VAL A 165 6.14 -9.81 -8.39
#